data_AF-A0A353GMY2-F1
#
_entry.id   AF-A0A353GMY2-F1
#
_cell.length_a   1.000
_cell.length_b   1.000
_cell.length_c   1.000
_cell.angle_alpha   90.00
_cell.angle_beta   90.00
_cell.angle_gamma   90.00
#
_symmetry.space_group_name_H-M   'P 1'
#
loop_
_entity.id
_entity.type
_entity.pdbx_description
1 polymer ?
#
loop_
_entity_poly.entity_id
_entity_poly.type
_entity_poly.pdbx_seq_one_letter_code
_entity_poly.pdbx_strand_id
1 'polypeptide(L)'
;ITLPEVLREIESQSGGQFKVEHFAPSGCDHARCGFHGDFVVMPDSSIKPLTAKKQAGCCCRQNDSSGVEKNRNFVARRWVRDSLQKNQSMNQSGREMNELDIFLARVKSHGFTITGMAFQDCWNIDLERLRECSLHVLSPEGKIIPFCAYNISSSEGKSLYRKNVKLS
;
A
#
# COMPACT_ATOMS: atom_id res chain seq x y z
N ILE A 1 -7.04 -16.97 9.64
CA ILE A 1 -7.37 -15.62 9.14
C ILE A 1 -6.68 -15.40 7.80
N THR A 2 -7.43 -15.06 6.75
CA THR A 2 -6.94 -14.85 5.38
C THR A 2 -7.23 -13.42 4.91
N LEU A 3 -6.54 -12.95 3.86
CA LEU A 3 -6.80 -11.61 3.31
C LEU A 3 -8.28 -11.41 2.89
N PRO A 4 -8.95 -12.38 2.23
CA PRO A 4 -10.39 -12.25 1.94
C PRO A 4 -11.27 -12.17 3.19
N GLU A 5 -10.94 -12.90 4.27
CA GLU A 5 -11.67 -12.79 5.54
C GLU A 5 -11.49 -11.39 6.13
N VAL A 6 -10.27 -10.85 6.17
CA VAL A 6 -10.00 -9.48 6.64
C VAL A 6 -10.80 -8.45 5.83
N LEU A 7 -10.85 -8.58 4.50
CA LEU A 7 -11.62 -7.66 3.66
C LEU A 7 -13.13 -7.72 3.93
N ARG A 8 -13.70 -8.92 4.14
CA ARG A 8 -15.12 -9.07 4.51
C ARG A 8 -15.41 -8.47 5.88
N GLU A 9 -14.50 -8.63 6.83
CA GLU A 9 -14.62 -8.02 8.15
C GLU A 9 -14.54 -6.49 8.09
N ILE A 10 -13.66 -5.93 7.26
CA ILE A 10 -13.62 -4.48 7.00
C ILE A 10 -14.96 -3.98 6.43
N GLU A 11 -15.53 -4.70 5.46
CA GLU A 11 -16.82 -4.33 4.88
C GLU A 11 -17.96 -4.38 5.92
N SER A 12 -18.02 -5.47 6.69
CA SER A 12 -19.02 -5.69 7.74
C SER A 12 -18.93 -4.62 8.84
N GLN A 13 -17.74 -4.41 9.41
CA GLN A 13 -17.53 -3.48 10.53
C GLN A 13 -17.69 -2.00 10.12
N SER A 14 -17.51 -1.69 8.82
CA SER A 14 -17.71 -0.33 8.29
C SER A 14 -19.14 -0.04 7.83
N GLY A 15 -20.07 -0.99 7.94
CA GLY A 15 -21.43 -0.86 7.43
C GLY A 15 -21.48 -0.70 5.90
N GLY A 16 -20.55 -1.34 5.19
CA GLY A 16 -20.48 -1.30 3.72
C GLY A 16 -19.80 -0.07 3.11
N GLN A 17 -19.20 0.81 3.92
CA GLN A 17 -18.44 1.96 3.41
C GLN A 17 -17.18 1.53 2.64
N PHE A 18 -16.54 0.43 3.09
CA PHE A 18 -15.35 -0.14 2.47
C PHE A 18 -15.65 -1.53 1.92
N LYS A 19 -16.28 -1.61 0.74
CA LYS A 19 -16.60 -2.88 0.08
C LYS A 19 -15.35 -3.63 -0.37
N VAL A 20 -15.40 -4.97 -0.38
CA VAL A 20 -14.30 -5.82 -0.87
C VAL A 20 -13.81 -5.39 -2.26
N GLU A 21 -14.73 -4.98 -3.15
CA GLU A 21 -14.43 -4.51 -4.51
C GLU A 21 -13.67 -3.17 -4.60
N HIS A 22 -13.56 -2.43 -3.49
CA HIS A 22 -12.78 -1.18 -3.43
C HIS A 22 -11.27 -1.45 -3.27
N PHE A 23 -10.89 -2.71 -3.01
CA PHE A 23 -9.51 -3.12 -2.78
C PHE A 23 -8.95 -3.87 -3.97
N ALA A 24 -7.63 -3.79 -4.13
CA ALA A 24 -6.87 -4.54 -5.13
C ALA A 24 -5.71 -5.28 -4.45
N PRO A 25 -5.25 -6.41 -5.02
CA PRO A 25 -4.00 -7.05 -4.59
C PRO A 25 -2.83 -6.06 -4.64
N SER A 26 -1.80 -6.32 -3.83
CA SER A 26 -0.55 -5.58 -3.89
C SER A 26 0.05 -5.64 -5.30
N GLY A 27 0.60 -4.51 -5.76
CA GLY A 27 1.10 -4.34 -7.12
C GLY A 27 2.62 -4.52 -7.28
N CYS A 28 3.34 -4.76 -6.18
CA CYS A 28 4.80 -4.87 -6.19
C CYS A 28 5.34 -6.15 -5.54
N ASP A 29 4.50 -6.90 -4.82
CA ASP A 29 4.80 -8.22 -4.29
C ASP A 29 3.75 -9.23 -4.79
N HIS A 30 3.88 -10.50 -4.40
CA HIS A 30 2.91 -11.52 -4.76
C HIS A 30 1.50 -11.12 -4.29
N ALA A 31 0.49 -11.26 -5.15
CA ALA A 31 -0.91 -10.94 -4.84
C ALA A 31 -1.49 -11.58 -3.55
N ARG A 32 -0.86 -12.64 -3.00
CA ARG A 32 -1.23 -13.28 -1.73
C ARG A 32 -0.59 -12.61 -0.50
N CYS A 33 0.34 -11.68 -0.70
CA CYS A 33 1.06 -10.99 0.36
C CYS A 33 0.30 -9.78 0.90
N GLY A 34 -0.57 -9.13 0.12
CA GLY A 34 -1.32 -8.00 0.64
C GLY A 34 -2.37 -7.43 -0.30
N PHE A 35 -3.08 -6.43 0.22
CA PHE A 35 -4.05 -5.63 -0.51
C PHE A 35 -3.87 -4.15 -0.20
N HIS A 36 -4.42 -3.30 -1.07
CA HIS A 36 -4.54 -1.87 -0.84
C HIS A 36 -5.88 -1.35 -1.37
N GLY A 37 -6.35 -0.26 -0.76
CA GLY A 37 -7.50 0.50 -1.23
C GLY A 37 -7.24 1.99 -1.00
N ASP A 38 -7.43 2.80 -2.02
CA ASP A 38 -7.32 4.25 -1.96
C ASP A 38 -8.69 4.89 -1.87
N PHE A 39 -8.82 5.91 -1.03
CA PHE A 39 -10.08 6.56 -0.75
C PHE A 39 -9.90 8.07 -0.62
N VAL A 40 -10.98 8.81 -0.82
CA VAL A 40 -11.09 10.24 -0.50
C VAL A 40 -12.36 10.50 0.29
N VAL A 41 -12.24 11.31 1.34
CA VAL A 41 -13.40 11.81 2.10
C VAL A 41 -13.92 13.07 1.42
N MET A 42 -15.18 13.07 1.01
CA MET A 42 -15.87 14.19 0.36
C MET A 42 -16.43 15.21 1.38
N PRO A 43 -16.78 16.44 0.96
CA PRO A 43 -17.30 17.46 1.87
C PRO A 43 -18.59 17.05 2.61
N ASP A 44 -19.41 16.20 1.98
CA ASP A 44 -20.62 15.61 2.57
C ASP A 44 -20.32 14.42 3.51
N SER A 45 -19.04 14.21 3.85
CA SER A 45 -18.54 13.06 4.63
C SER A 45 -18.67 11.70 3.92
N SER A 46 -19.08 11.67 2.65
CA SER A 46 -19.09 10.42 1.89
C SER A 46 -17.67 9.96 1.53
N ILE A 47 -17.46 8.65 1.48
CA ILE A 47 -16.19 8.05 1.10
C ILE A 47 -16.29 7.57 -0.36
N LYS A 48 -15.33 7.97 -1.19
CA LYS A 48 -15.24 7.52 -2.58
C LYS A 48 -13.97 6.70 -2.81
N PRO A 49 -14.08 5.49 -3.40
CA PRO A 49 -12.90 4.71 -3.76
C PRO A 49 -12.18 5.35 -4.95
N LEU A 50 -10.86 5.41 -4.87
CA LEU A 50 -9.96 5.86 -5.93
C LEU A 50 -9.19 4.70 -6.56
N THR A 51 -9.21 3.51 -5.94
CA THR A 51 -8.59 2.30 -6.50
C THR A 51 -9.19 1.99 -7.86
N ALA A 52 -8.37 1.93 -8.91
CA ALA A 52 -8.83 1.61 -10.25
C ALA A 52 -9.36 0.16 -10.29
N LYS A 53 -10.61 -0.02 -10.73
CA LYS A 53 -11.10 -1.35 -11.13
C LYS A 53 -10.28 -1.78 -12.36
N LYS A 54 -9.61 -2.93 -12.29
CA LYS A 54 -9.03 -3.56 -13.50
C LYS A 54 -10.20 -3.90 -14.43
N GLN A 55 -10.56 -3.01 -15.34
CA GLN A 55 -11.32 -3.42 -16.51
C GLN A 55 -10.41 -4.33 -17.33
N ALA A 56 -10.87 -5.56 -17.57
CA ALA A 56 -10.27 -6.46 -18.53
C ALA A 56 -10.47 -5.87 -19.94
N GLY A 57 -9.59 -4.98 -20.36
CA GLY A 57 -9.74 -4.36 -21.69
C GLY A 57 -8.99 -3.06 -21.93
N CYS A 58 -7.70 -2.95 -21.58
CA CYS A 58 -6.87 -1.95 -22.25
C CYS A 58 -5.41 -2.42 -22.35
N CYS A 59 -5.08 -2.96 -23.52
CA CYS A 59 -3.75 -3.40 -23.94
C CYS A 59 -2.83 -2.22 -24.34
N CYS A 60 -3.12 -0.99 -23.89
CA CYS A 60 -2.45 0.21 -24.38
C CYS A 60 -1.55 0.82 -23.30
N ARG A 61 -0.24 0.77 -23.58
CA ARG A 61 0.91 1.29 -22.82
C ARG A 61 1.23 0.55 -21.51
N GLN A 62 2.10 -0.44 -21.64
CA GLN A 62 3.02 -0.76 -20.55
C GLN A 62 3.93 0.46 -20.34
N ASN A 63 3.70 1.22 -19.29
CA ASN A 63 4.78 2.03 -18.74
C ASN A 63 5.82 1.04 -18.19
N ASP A 64 7.03 1.06 -18.76
CA ASP A 64 8.21 0.23 -18.43
C ASP A 64 8.66 0.31 -16.95
N SER A 65 8.01 1.13 -16.12
CA SER A 65 8.33 1.20 -14.70
C SER A 65 7.91 -0.08 -13.96
N SER A 66 8.86 -0.65 -13.24
CA SER A 66 8.66 -1.82 -12.37
C SER A 66 7.57 -1.56 -11.33
N GLY A 67 6.91 -2.62 -10.84
CA GLY A 67 5.93 -2.50 -9.75
C GLY A 67 6.50 -1.82 -8.50
N VAL A 68 7.78 -2.05 -8.21
CA VAL A 68 8.52 -1.42 -7.11
C VAL A 68 8.63 0.10 -7.31
N GLU A 69 8.96 0.56 -8.51
CA GLU A 69 9.06 2.00 -8.80
C GLU A 69 7.70 2.69 -8.70
N LYS A 70 6.65 2.05 -9.22
CA LYS A 70 5.26 2.53 -9.09
C LYS A 70 4.86 2.66 -7.62
N ASN A 71 5.19 1.68 -6.79
CA ASN A 71 4.93 1.72 -5.35
C ASN A 71 5.72 2.82 -4.65
N ARG A 72 7.03 2.96 -4.92
CA ARG A 72 7.87 4.02 -4.35
C ARG A 72 7.32 5.42 -4.68
N ASN A 73 6.97 5.65 -5.93
CA ASN A 73 6.40 6.92 -6.38
C ASN A 73 5.01 7.17 -5.79
N PHE A 74 4.21 6.12 -5.60
CA PHE A 74 2.92 6.20 -4.93
C PHE A 74 3.05 6.62 -3.46
N VAL A 75 3.94 5.95 -2.71
CA VAL A 75 4.22 6.24 -1.30
C VAL A 75 4.75 7.68 -1.16
N ALA A 76 5.75 8.07 -1.95
CA ALA A 76 6.35 9.40 -1.89
C ALA A 76 5.33 10.53 -2.07
N ARG A 77 4.35 10.37 -2.97
CA ARG A 77 3.30 11.38 -3.20
C ARG A 77 2.26 11.48 -2.10
N ARG A 78 2.00 10.38 -1.38
CA ARG A 78 0.92 10.30 -0.38
C ARG A 78 1.41 10.49 1.07
N TRP A 79 2.67 10.17 1.34
CA TRP A 79 3.26 10.29 2.68
C TRP A 79 3.77 11.69 3.01
N VAL A 80 3.98 12.53 1.99
CA VAL A 80 4.24 13.95 2.20
C VAL A 80 2.90 14.66 2.33
N ARG A 81 2.46 14.87 3.57
CA ARG A 81 1.41 15.86 3.87
C ARG A 81 2.07 17.22 3.97
N ASP A 82 1.81 18.06 2.98
CA ASP A 82 2.21 19.46 3.05
C ASP A 82 1.41 20.16 4.15
N SER A 83 1.99 20.26 5.34
CA SER A 83 1.42 20.99 6.47
C SER A 83 1.41 22.51 6.24
N LEU A 84 2.08 23.00 5.20
CA LEU A 84 2.34 24.42 4.95
C LEU A 84 1.44 25.06 3.88
N GLN A 85 0.49 24.32 3.31
CA GLN A 85 -0.53 24.90 2.40
C GLN A 85 -1.62 25.73 3.10
N LYS A 86 -1.31 26.37 4.24
CA LYS A 86 -2.13 27.45 4.79
C LYS A 86 -1.73 28.85 4.34
N ASN A 87 -0.58 29.03 3.65
CA ASN A 87 -0.07 30.37 3.31
C ASN A 87 0.47 30.55 1.87
N GLN A 88 0.04 29.73 0.89
CA GLN A 88 0.35 29.96 -0.53
C GLN A 88 -0.88 30.28 -1.40
N SER A 89 -1.93 30.86 -0.81
CA SER A 89 -3.10 31.35 -1.55
C SER A 89 -3.21 32.88 -1.58
N MET A 90 -2.09 33.60 -1.58
CA MET A 90 -2.06 35.02 -1.94
C MET A 90 -0.76 35.33 -2.68
N ASN A 91 -0.65 34.88 -3.94
CA ASN A 91 0.17 35.48 -5.02
C ASN A 91 0.29 34.54 -6.24
N GLN A 92 -0.80 33.90 -6.66
CA GLN A 92 -0.96 33.50 -8.06
C GLN A 92 -2.27 34.10 -8.57
N SER A 93 -2.10 35.25 -9.19
CA SER A 93 -3.10 35.98 -9.96
C SER A 93 -3.78 35.09 -11.02
N GLY A 94 -5.10 34.95 -10.93
CA GLY A 94 -5.96 34.83 -12.12
C GLY A 94 -6.19 33.46 -12.74
N ARG A 95 -5.91 32.34 -12.05
CA ARG A 95 -6.33 31.03 -12.57
C ARG A 95 -7.67 30.64 -11.96
N GLU A 96 -8.76 30.71 -12.73
CA GLU A 96 -10.02 30.06 -12.36
C GLU A 96 -9.74 28.59 -12.13
N MET A 97 -9.90 28.12 -10.89
CA MET A 97 -9.83 26.70 -10.59
C MET A 97 -11.10 26.06 -11.13
N ASN A 98 -10.95 25.15 -12.08
CA ASN A 98 -12.07 24.36 -12.56
C ASN A 98 -12.43 23.26 -11.53
N GLU A 99 -13.55 22.58 -11.74
CA GLU A 99 -14.03 21.52 -10.84
C GLU A 99 -13.00 20.38 -10.66
N LEU A 100 -12.23 20.08 -11.71
CA LEU A 100 -11.19 19.06 -11.66
C LEU A 100 -10.04 19.48 -10.74
N ASP A 101 -9.61 20.74 -10.78
CA ASP A 101 -8.57 21.27 -9.91
C ASP A 101 -9.00 21.20 -8.43
N ILE A 102 -10.26 21.53 -8.14
CA ILE A 102 -10.86 21.42 -6.81
C ILE A 102 -10.86 19.96 -6.34
N PHE A 103 -11.25 19.03 -7.21
CA PHE A 103 -11.23 17.60 -6.88
C PHE A 103 -9.80 17.08 -6.63
N LEU A 104 -8.82 17.47 -7.45
CA LEU A 104 -7.42 17.07 -7.25
C LEU A 104 -6.85 17.62 -5.94
N ALA A 105 -7.19 18.87 -5.58
CA ALA A 105 -6.83 19.45 -4.29
C ALA A 105 -7.47 18.68 -3.12
N ARG A 106 -8.72 18.23 -3.29
CA ARG A 106 -9.41 17.38 -2.29
C ARG A 106 -8.75 16.03 -2.12
N VAL A 107 -8.40 15.34 -3.21
CA VAL A 107 -7.70 14.04 -3.15
C VAL A 107 -6.35 14.17 -2.43
N LYS A 108 -5.61 15.27 -2.65
CA LYS A 108 -4.34 15.51 -1.95
C LYS A 108 -4.51 15.75 -0.45
N SER A 109 -5.55 16.46 -0.04
CA SER A 109 -5.75 16.89 1.35
C SER A 109 -6.55 15.89 2.20
N HIS A 110 -7.49 15.17 1.59
CA HIS A 110 -8.46 14.28 2.25
C HIS A 110 -8.40 12.84 1.71
N GLY A 111 -7.38 12.52 0.92
CA GLY A 111 -7.08 11.16 0.48
C GLY A 111 -6.42 10.35 1.59
N PHE A 112 -6.74 9.06 1.64
CA PHE A 112 -6.08 8.09 2.52
C PHE A 112 -6.05 6.70 1.86
N THR A 113 -5.21 5.82 2.41
CA THR A 113 -5.03 4.46 1.89
C THR A 113 -5.19 3.47 3.04
N ILE A 114 -5.96 2.41 2.82
CA ILE A 114 -6.03 1.24 3.70
C ILE A 114 -5.21 0.13 3.05
N THR A 115 -4.26 -0.45 3.78
CA THR A 115 -3.46 -1.58 3.30
C THR A 115 -3.47 -2.71 4.32
N GLY A 116 -3.28 -3.94 3.84
CA GLY A 116 -3.12 -5.11 4.68
C GLY A 116 -2.06 -6.03 4.10
N MET A 117 -1.24 -6.63 4.97
CA MET A 117 -0.16 -7.53 4.59
C MET A 117 -0.21 -8.81 5.43
N ALA A 118 -0.10 -9.97 4.77
CA ALA A 118 -0.04 -11.28 5.40
C ALA A 118 1.41 -11.77 5.44
N PHE A 119 2.09 -11.57 6.56
CA PHE A 119 3.43 -12.12 6.78
C PHE A 119 3.38 -13.64 6.95
N GLN A 120 4.48 -14.31 6.56
CA GLN A 120 4.61 -15.77 6.63
C GLN A 120 5.28 -16.19 7.92
N ASP A 121 4.98 -17.41 8.36
CA ASP A 121 5.60 -18.09 9.50
C ASP A 121 6.27 -19.40 9.07
N CYS A 122 6.84 -20.14 10.03
CA CYS A 122 7.55 -21.39 9.77
C CYS A 122 6.67 -22.54 9.27
N TRP A 123 5.34 -22.44 9.41
CA TRP A 123 4.39 -23.47 8.99
C TRP A 123 3.78 -23.20 7.61
N ASN A 124 3.80 -21.94 7.14
CA ASN A 124 3.16 -21.52 5.89
C ASN A 124 4.10 -20.74 4.94
N ILE A 125 5.41 -20.92 5.09
CA ILE A 125 6.40 -20.33 4.20
C ILE A 125 6.22 -20.84 2.76
N ASP A 126 6.31 -19.93 1.80
CA ASP A 126 6.04 -20.17 0.39
C ASP A 126 7.14 -19.48 -0.42
N LEU A 127 7.95 -20.28 -1.11
CA LEU A 127 9.12 -19.77 -1.82
C LEU A 127 8.76 -18.91 -3.04
N GLU A 128 7.59 -19.10 -3.63
CA GLU A 128 7.11 -18.26 -4.74
C GLU A 128 6.82 -16.84 -4.25
N ARG A 129 6.13 -16.74 -3.10
CA ARG A 129 5.88 -15.45 -2.43
C ARG A 129 7.17 -14.75 -2.02
N LEU A 130 8.19 -15.49 -1.59
CA LEU A 130 9.50 -14.92 -1.25
C LEU A 130 10.27 -14.41 -2.47
N ARG A 131 10.19 -15.12 -3.62
CA ARG A 131 10.85 -14.72 -4.87
C ARG A 131 10.30 -13.42 -5.44
N GLU A 132 9.02 -13.16 -5.25
CA GLU A 132 8.34 -11.94 -5.66
C GLU A 132 8.30 -10.87 -4.56
N CYS A 133 8.95 -11.09 -3.41
CA CYS A 133 8.89 -10.13 -2.31
C CYS A 133 9.49 -8.78 -2.72
N SER A 134 8.84 -7.67 -2.40
CA SER A 134 9.36 -6.32 -2.63
C SER A 134 10.04 -5.72 -1.40
N LEU A 135 9.85 -6.33 -0.24
CA LEU A 135 10.33 -5.86 1.05
C LEU A 135 11.52 -6.73 1.50
N HIS A 136 12.69 -6.11 1.60
CA HIS A 136 13.92 -6.81 1.94
C HIS A 136 14.68 -6.10 3.05
N VAL A 137 15.43 -6.90 3.81
CA VAL A 137 16.40 -6.43 4.80
C VAL A 137 17.80 -6.62 4.22
N LEU A 138 18.62 -5.57 4.28
CA LEU A 138 20.05 -5.67 4.01
C LEU A 138 20.74 -6.16 5.29
N SER A 139 21.33 -7.35 5.25
CA SER A 139 22.06 -7.91 6.38
C SER A 139 23.39 -7.17 6.60
N PRO A 140 23.99 -7.23 7.80
CA PRO A 140 25.31 -6.67 8.06
C PRO A 140 26.41 -7.24 7.13
N GLU A 141 26.24 -8.46 6.64
CA GLU A 141 27.12 -9.14 5.68
C GLU A 141 26.85 -8.75 4.22
N GLY A 142 25.96 -7.78 3.97
CA GLY A 142 25.64 -7.28 2.63
C GLY A 142 24.66 -8.16 1.84
N LYS A 143 23.96 -9.10 2.48
CA LYS A 143 22.96 -9.95 1.82
C LYS A 143 21.59 -9.28 1.81
N ILE A 144 20.90 -9.31 0.67
CA ILE A 144 19.50 -8.86 0.55
C ILE A 144 18.60 -10.06 0.86
N ILE A 145 17.80 -9.96 1.92
CA ILE A 145 17.01 -11.07 2.44
C ILE A 145 15.52 -10.68 2.46
N PRO A 146 14.60 -11.46 1.88
CA PRO A 146 13.17 -11.18 1.94
C PRO A 146 12.67 -11.00 3.38
N PHE A 147 11.76 -10.05 3.60
CA PHE A 147 11.36 -9.64 4.95
C PHE A 147 10.84 -10.79 5.83
N CYS A 148 9.98 -11.66 5.27
CA CYS A 148 9.49 -12.82 6.01
C CYS A 148 10.63 -13.78 6.34
N ALA A 149 11.48 -14.12 5.36
CA ALA A 149 12.62 -15.02 5.59
C ALA A 149 13.57 -14.48 6.67
N TYR A 150 13.81 -13.17 6.71
CA TYR A 150 14.65 -12.54 7.72
C TYR A 150 14.06 -12.66 9.15
N ASN A 151 12.73 -12.54 9.29
CA ASN A 151 12.06 -12.44 10.58
C ASN A 151 11.48 -13.76 11.11
N ILE A 152 11.44 -14.83 10.30
CA ILE A 152 10.93 -16.13 10.72
C ILE A 152 11.94 -16.85 11.61
N SER A 153 11.43 -17.43 12.70
CA SER A 153 12.12 -18.44 13.50
C SER A 153 11.56 -19.83 13.19
N SER A 154 12.38 -20.88 13.39
CA SER A 154 11.90 -22.27 13.37
C SER A 154 10.83 -22.50 14.45
N SER A 155 10.18 -23.67 14.42
CA SER A 155 9.28 -24.13 15.48
C SER A 155 9.93 -24.18 16.87
N GLU A 156 11.26 -24.25 16.92
CA GLU A 156 12.08 -24.22 18.15
C GLU A 156 12.52 -22.79 18.54
N GLY A 157 12.04 -21.76 17.85
CA GLY A 157 12.39 -20.37 18.12
C GLY A 157 13.74 -19.91 17.56
N LYS A 158 14.40 -20.74 16.73
CA LYS A 158 15.71 -20.41 16.14
C LYS A 158 15.56 -19.66 14.82
N SER A 159 16.07 -18.42 14.76
CA SER A 159 16.14 -17.62 13.53
C SER A 159 17.34 -18.01 12.66
N LEU A 160 17.15 -17.95 11.33
CA LEU A 160 18.21 -18.23 10.35
C LEU A 160 19.10 -17.01 10.08
N TYR A 161 18.50 -15.82 9.96
CA TYR A 161 19.22 -14.61 9.53
C TYR A 161 19.27 -13.52 10.59
N ARG A 162 18.18 -13.34 11.34
CA ARG A 162 18.14 -12.37 12.44
C ARG A 162 18.95 -12.93 13.61
N LYS A 163 20.17 -12.41 13.78
CA LYS A 163 21.00 -12.73 14.95
C LYS A 163 20.32 -12.15 16.19
N ASN A 164 20.40 -12.87 17.32
CA ASN A 164 19.95 -12.36 18.60
C ASN A 164 20.75 -11.09 18.92
N VAL A 165 20.13 -9.92 18.75
CA VAL A 165 20.66 -8.68 19.30
C VAL A 165 20.52 -8.84 20.81
N LYS A 166 21.63 -9.13 21.50
CA LYS A 166 21.67 -8.95 22.95
C LYS A 166 21.41 -7.46 23.17
N LEU A 167 20.25 -7.14 23.72
CA LEU A 167 20.01 -5.81 24.28
C LEU A 167 21.05 -5.65 25.40
N SER A 168 22.05 -4.81 25.15
CA SER A 168 23.08 -4.43 26.12
C SER A 168 22.50 -3.52 27.18
#